data_AF-A0A5Q4EBA0-F1
#
_entry.id   AF-A0A5Q4EBA0-F1
#
_cell.length_a   1.000
_cell.length_b   1.000
_cell.length_c   1.000
_cell.angle_alpha   90.00
_cell.angle_beta   90.00
_cell.angle_gamma   90.00
#
_symmetry.space_group_name_H-M   'P 1'
#
loop_
_entity.id
_entity.type
_entity.pdbx_description
1 polymer ?
#
loop_
_entity_poly.entity_id
_entity_poly.type
_entity_poly.pdbx_seq_one_letter_code
_entity_poly.pdbx_strand_id
1 'polypeptide(L)'
;MTGGAGHIADMIGKIRMNESAIRRKRWFKQARIEYINAAWQQKLDYTKATPAELERIRVQVILNRKESRKRFWIASFVSLFAGWIVLWSLWELLKFIW
;
A
#
# COMPACT_ATOMS: atom_id res chain seq x y z
N MET A 1 -30.95 34.20 -18.70
CA MET A 1 -29.70 34.20 -17.92
C MET A 1 -29.41 32.82 -17.30
N THR A 2 -29.46 31.74 -18.09
CA THR A 2 -29.34 30.33 -17.61
C THR A 2 -28.01 29.66 -17.98
N GLY A 3 -27.06 30.40 -18.58
CA GLY A 3 -25.80 29.84 -19.11
C GLY A 3 -24.77 29.37 -18.09
N GLY A 4 -24.91 29.72 -16.80
CA GLY A 4 -23.95 29.33 -15.76
C GLY A 4 -24.18 27.93 -15.17
N ALA A 5 -25.44 27.50 -15.09
CA ALA A 5 -25.80 26.24 -14.42
C ALA A 5 -25.35 25.00 -15.21
N GLY A 6 -25.45 25.05 -16.54
CA GLY A 6 -24.95 23.99 -17.42
C GLY A 6 -23.43 23.84 -17.37
N HIS A 7 -22.69 24.96 -17.25
CA HIS A 7 -21.24 24.94 -17.14
C HIS A 7 -20.75 24.35 -15.81
N ILE A 8 -21.43 24.67 -14.70
CA ILE A 8 -21.09 24.10 -13.38
C ILE A 8 -21.41 22.61 -13.35
N ALA A 9 -22.55 22.19 -13.92
CA ALA A 9 -22.91 20.78 -14.02
C ALA A 9 -21.92 19.98 -14.87
N ASP A 10 -21.47 20.52 -16.01
CA ASP A 10 -20.46 19.90 -16.86
C ASP A 10 -19.07 19.84 -16.18
N MET A 11 -18.71 20.88 -15.43
CA MET A 11 -17.46 20.91 -14.65
C MET A 11 -17.49 19.86 -13.52
N ILE A 12 -18.61 19.73 -12.81
CA ILE A 12 -18.82 18.67 -11.80
C ILE A 12 -18.78 17.29 -12.46
N GLY A 13 -19.39 17.12 -13.63
CA GLY A 13 -19.34 15.89 -14.42
C GLY A 13 -17.92 15.49 -14.79
N LYS A 14 -17.11 16.44 -15.27
CA LYS A 14 -15.69 16.24 -15.62
C LYS A 14 -14.82 15.93 -14.39
N ILE A 15 -15.08 16.56 -13.25
CA ILE A 15 -14.39 16.24 -11.98
C ILE A 15 -14.78 14.83 -11.52
N ARG A 16 -16.07 14.48 -11.60
CA ARG A 16 -16.60 13.18 -11.17
C ARG A 16 -16.13 12.03 -12.07
N MET A 17 -16.04 12.26 -13.38
CA MET A 17 -15.58 11.30 -14.40
C MET A 17 -14.07 11.32 -14.62
N ASN A 18 -13.32 12.15 -13.87
CA ASN A 18 -11.87 12.17 -13.99
C ASN A 18 -11.30 10.83 -13.50
N GLU A 19 -10.98 9.94 -14.44
CA GLU A 19 -10.43 8.62 -14.16
C GLU A 19 -9.20 8.69 -13.26
N SER A 20 -8.39 9.74 -13.37
CA SER A 20 -7.20 9.91 -12.53
C SER A 20 -7.57 10.15 -11.07
N ALA A 21 -8.70 10.81 -10.78
CA ALA A 21 -9.20 11.02 -9.43
C ALA A 21 -9.89 9.76 -8.89
N ILE A 22 -10.65 9.06 -9.74
CA ILE A 22 -11.29 7.78 -9.40
C ILE A 22 -10.25 6.69 -9.11
N ARG A 23 -9.21 6.53 -9.95
CA ARG A 23 -8.10 5.59 -9.69
C ARG A 23 -7.35 5.94 -8.41
N ARG A 24 -7.10 7.24 -8.18
CA ARG A 24 -6.47 7.71 -6.94
C ARG A 24 -7.33 7.49 -5.71
N LYS A 25 -8.67 7.36 -5.81
CA LYS A 25 -9.56 7.08 -4.67
C LYS A 25 -9.19 5.79 -3.93
N ARG A 26 -8.84 4.72 -4.65
CA ARG A 26 -8.36 3.47 -4.01
C ARG A 26 -7.05 3.69 -3.28
N TRP A 27 -6.11 4.39 -3.91
CA TRP A 27 -4.83 4.75 -3.31
C TRP A 27 -5.00 5.58 -2.03
N PHE A 28 -5.87 6.60 -2.06
CA PHE A 28 -6.18 7.40 -0.87
C PHE A 28 -6.87 6.58 0.22
N LYS A 29 -7.76 5.65 -0.13
CA LYS A 29 -8.42 4.76 0.85
C LYS A 29 -7.39 3.85 1.53
N GLN A 30 -6.47 3.26 0.76
CA GLN A 30 -5.40 2.42 1.29
C GLN A 30 -4.42 3.22 2.14
N ALA A 31 -3.96 4.38 1.65
CA ALA A 31 -3.11 5.28 2.41
C ALA A 31 -3.77 5.66 3.73
N ARG A 32 -5.05 6.07 3.73
CA ARG A 32 -5.78 6.42 4.95
C ARG A 32 -5.83 5.26 5.96
N ILE A 33 -6.04 4.02 5.49
CA ILE A 33 -6.01 2.84 6.37
C ILE A 33 -4.62 2.67 7.01
N GLU A 34 -3.53 2.86 6.26
CA GLU A 34 -2.18 2.79 6.82
C GLU A 34 -1.94 3.83 7.92
N TYR A 35 -2.40 5.07 7.72
CA TYR A 35 -2.29 6.13 8.73
C TYR A 35 -3.16 5.84 9.97
N ILE A 36 -4.37 5.32 9.80
CA ILE A 36 -5.23 4.90 10.93
C ILE A 36 -4.58 3.77 11.72
N ASN A 37 -4.03 2.76 11.04
CA ASN A 37 -3.36 1.64 11.69
C ASN A 37 -2.10 2.10 12.45
N ALA A 38 -1.32 3.01 11.88
CA ALA A 38 -0.17 3.60 12.55
C ALA A 38 -0.58 4.44 13.77
N ALA A 39 -1.69 5.18 13.70
CA ALA A 39 -2.24 5.91 14.84
C ALA A 39 -2.67 4.95 15.97
N TRP A 40 -3.33 3.84 15.62
CA TRP A 40 -3.70 2.80 16.58
C TRP A 40 -2.49 2.17 17.28
N GLN A 41 -1.41 1.91 16.55
CA GLN A 41 -0.16 1.40 17.14
C GLN A 41 0.43 2.37 18.18
N GLN A 42 0.22 3.68 18.00
CA GLN A 42 0.65 4.71 18.95
C GLN A 42 -0.43 5.07 19.98
N LYS A 43 -1.58 4.38 19.98
CA LYS A 43 -2.75 4.68 20.84
C LYS A 43 -3.28 6.12 20.67
N LEU A 44 -3.17 6.68 19.46
CA LEU A 44 -3.63 8.02 19.11
C LEU A 44 -4.94 7.97 18.30
N ASP A 45 -5.83 8.93 18.55
CA ASP A 45 -7.00 9.16 17.69
C ASP A 45 -6.60 10.01 16.49
N TYR A 46 -6.48 9.38 15.32
CA TYR A 46 -6.10 10.05 14.07
C TYR A 46 -6.96 11.27 13.73
N THR A 47 -8.23 11.29 14.14
CA THR A 47 -9.16 12.39 13.82
C THR A 47 -9.01 13.61 14.73
N LYS A 48 -8.41 13.42 15.92
CA LYS A 48 -8.21 14.47 16.93
C LYS A 48 -6.73 14.77 17.18
N ALA A 49 -5.83 14.11 16.46
CA ALA A 49 -4.40 14.24 16.63
C ALA A 49 -3.94 15.68 16.35
N THR A 50 -3.09 16.19 17.22
CA THR A 50 -2.38 17.45 17.04
C THR A 50 -1.40 17.38 15.86
N PRO A 51 -0.95 18.51 15.30
CA PRO A 51 0.04 18.51 14.21
C PRO A 51 1.34 17.74 14.56
N ALA A 52 1.78 17.83 15.82
CA ALA A 52 2.96 17.09 16.29
C ALA A 52 2.73 15.57 16.33
N GLU A 53 1.53 15.14 16.74
CA GLU A 53 1.14 13.72 16.74
C GLU A 53 0.97 13.17 15.33
N LEU A 54 0.42 13.96 14.41
CA LEU A 54 0.33 13.58 13.00
C LEU A 54 1.71 13.32 12.38
N GLU A 55 2.73 14.11 12.74
CA GLU A 55 4.10 13.88 12.28
C GLU A 55 4.67 12.56 12.85
N ARG A 56 4.38 12.23 14.11
CA ARG A 56 4.76 10.92 14.69
C ARG A 56 4.10 9.75 13.99
N ILE A 57 2.80 9.87 13.66
CA ILE A 57 2.08 8.85 12.90
C ILE A 57 2.69 8.70 11.50
N ARG A 58 3.06 9.81 10.85
CA ARG A 58 3.72 9.79 9.53
C ARG A 58 5.06 9.05 9.58
N VAL A 59 5.90 9.34 10.57
CA VAL A 59 7.18 8.64 10.76
C VAL A 59 6.93 7.14 10.95
N GLN A 60 5.91 6.76 11.73
CA GLN A 60 5.55 5.36 11.93
C GLN A 60 5.11 4.67 10.64
N VAL A 61 4.30 5.31 9.81
CA VAL A 61 3.92 4.77 8.49
C VAL A 61 5.16 4.53 7.62
N ILE A 62 6.14 5.44 7.64
CA ILE A 62 7.39 5.29 6.89
C ILE A 62 8.19 4.09 7.40
N LEU A 63 8.31 3.93 8.72
CA LEU A 63 9.01 2.80 9.34
C LEU A 63 8.33 1.47 9.01
N ASN A 64 7.01 1.39 9.17
CA ASN A 64 6.22 0.19 8.84
C ASN A 64 6.41 -0.19 7.36
N ARG A 65 6.44 0.79 6.44
CA ARG A 65 6.70 0.53 5.01
C ARG A 65 8.11 0.03 4.74
N LYS A 66 9.11 0.51 5.48
CA LYS A 66 10.50 -0.01 5.36
C LYS A 66 10.58 -1.45 5.86
N GLU A 67 9.93 -1.73 6.99
CA GLU A 67 9.93 -3.07 7.58
C GLU A 67 9.19 -4.08 6.71
N SER A 68 8.00 -3.74 6.19
CA SER A 68 7.27 -4.59 5.25
C SER A 68 8.07 -4.90 3.99
N ARG A 69 8.81 -3.91 3.46
CA ARG A 69 9.72 -4.14 2.34
C ARG A 69 10.85 -5.09 2.71
N LYS A 70 11.47 -4.92 3.88
CA LYS A 70 12.52 -5.84 4.36
C LYS A 70 11.98 -7.27 4.50
N ARG A 71 10.81 -7.44 5.11
CA ARG A 71 10.15 -8.76 5.25
C ARG A 71 9.84 -9.39 3.90
N PHE A 72 9.34 -8.60 2.95
CA PHE A 72 9.10 -9.06 1.58
C PHE A 72 10.38 -9.57 0.91
N TRP A 73 11.48 -8.82 1.00
CA TRP A 73 12.77 -9.24 0.44
C TRP A 73 13.28 -10.53 1.08
N ILE A 74 13.18 -10.65 2.41
CA ILE A 74 13.57 -11.87 3.13
C ILE A 74 12.72 -13.06 2.66
N ALA A 75 11.40 -12.90 2.62
CA ALA A 75 10.48 -13.95 2.19
C ALA A 75 10.75 -14.40 0.74
N SER A 76 11.00 -13.44 -0.17
CA SER A 76 11.36 -13.73 -1.55
C SER A 76 12.68 -14.50 -1.66
N PHE A 77 13.69 -14.11 -0.88
CA PHE A 77 14.98 -14.81 -0.86
C PHE A 77 14.83 -16.24 -0.34
N VAL A 78 14.11 -16.43 0.77
CA VAL A 78 13.84 -17.75 1.35
C VAL A 78 13.08 -18.64 0.36
N SER A 79 12.07 -18.09 -0.33
CA SER A 79 11.32 -18.78 -1.38
C SER A 79 12.22 -19.27 -2.51
N LEU A 80 13.10 -18.39 -3.04
CA LEU A 80 14.02 -18.76 -4.11
C LEU A 80 15.01 -19.83 -3.65
N PHE A 81 15.55 -19.69 -2.43
CA PHE A 81 16.51 -20.64 -1.88
C PHE A 81 15.87 -22.02 -1.64
N ALA A 82 14.65 -22.06 -1.09
CA ALA A 82 13.90 -23.31 -0.93
C ALA A 82 13.60 -23.97 -2.28
N GLY A 83 13.18 -23.20 -3.28
CA GLY A 83 12.96 -23.70 -4.64
C GLY A 83 14.24 -24.28 -5.26
N TRP A 84 15.37 -23.60 -5.08
CA TRP A 84 16.68 -24.10 -5.53
C TRP A 84 17.06 -25.44 -4.88
N ILE A 85 16.87 -25.57 -3.56
CA ILE A 85 17.14 -26.82 -2.85
C ILE A 85 16.27 -27.96 -3.40
N VAL A 86 14.98 -27.72 -3.60
CA VAL A 86 14.07 -28.74 -4.13
C VAL A 86 14.52 -29.22 -5.51
N LEU A 87 14.87 -28.30 -6.41
CA LEU A 87 15.37 -28.65 -7.74
C LEU A 87 16.69 -29.43 -7.66
N TRP A 88 17.60 -29.03 -6.78
CA TRP A 88 18.87 -29.72 -6.58
C TRP A 88 18.67 -31.14 -6.04
N SER A 89 17.79 -31.32 -5.04
CA SER A 89 17.45 -32.64 -4.50
C SER A 89 16.79 -33.55 -5.55
N LEU A 90 15.90 -33.02 -6.38
CA LEU A 90 15.30 -33.78 -7.48
C LEU A 90 16.34 -34.21 -8.52
N TRP A 91 17.31 -33.34 -8.82
CA TRP A 91 18.40 -33.66 -9.74
C TRP A 91 19.30 -34.77 -9.20
N GLU A 92 19.67 -34.72 -7.92
CA GLU A 92 20.45 -35.79 -7.29
C GLU A 92 19.68 -37.12 -7.23
N LEU A 93 18.37 -37.09 -6.98
CA LEU A 93 17.52 -38.30 -7.05
C LEU A 93 17.48 -38.89 -8.46
N LEU A 94 17.39 -38.05 -9.50
CA LEU A 94 17.41 -38.51 -10.89
C LEU A 94 18.73 -39.22 -11.24
N LYS A 95 19.87 -38.70 -10.79
CA LYS A 95 21.18 -39.36 -10.97
C LYS A 95 21.30 -40.73 -10.28
N PHE A 96 20.51 -40.96 -9.24
CA PHE A 96 20.56 -42.22 -8.51
C PHE A 96 19.70 -43.31 -9.18
N ILE A 97 18.67 -42.89 -9.93
CA ILE A 97 17.73 -43.78 -10.62
C ILE A 97 18.22 -44.17 -12.03
N TRP A 98 19.02 -43.31 -12.67
CA TRP A 98 19.55 -43.46 -14.03
C TRP A 98 21.06 -43.73 -14.01
#